data_AF-A0A972VEM1-F1
#
_entry.id   AF-A0A972VEM1-F1
#
_cell.length_a   1.000
_cell.length_b   1.000
_cell.length_c   1.000
_cell.angle_alpha   90.00
_cell.angle_beta   90.00
_cell.angle_gamma   90.00
#
_symmetry.space_group_name_H-M   'P 1'
#
loop_
_entity.id
_entity.type
_entity.pdbx_description
1 polymer ?
#
loop_
_entity_poly.entity_id
_entity_poly.type
_entity_poly.pdbx_seq_one_letter_code
_entity_poly.pdbx_strand_id
1 'polypeptide(L)'
;VPQGKVTVEEDIVTGLLHHAEQAHMSNLGAPIAARLAEHFKVPAYMVDPVGVDEFEPAAEISGYQGMTRKSTAHVLSIRMAARCAAEASARPLNDMHLVVAHLGGGITVATVKKGRITDNNIALLGEGPFSPCRTGQLPLAELIDLCYSGRFTRDELIREFTLNGGLRSYLGDHDMAAIESRIVQGDAEAKLIVEAMIYQIAKQIGGAFTAAGCMAEAIVLTGGLVRSNLIRNSLRKQVGRLAPVLIYPEALEMRALAQGAIDVLCGRSTPHHYKLEKIT
;
A
#
# COMPACT_ATOMS: atom_id res chain seq x y z
N VAL A 1 -3.31 -2.35 -14.95
CA VAL A 1 -1.98 -2.18 -15.59
C VAL A 1 -1.14 -3.39 -15.21
N PRO A 2 -0.37 -4.03 -16.12
CA PRO A 2 0.41 -5.21 -15.78
C PRO A 2 1.50 -4.89 -14.74
N GLN A 3 1.93 -5.95 -14.05
CA GLN A 3 3.14 -5.95 -13.24
C GLN A 3 4.35 -5.44 -14.02
N GLY A 4 5.31 -4.79 -13.36
CA GLY A 4 6.63 -4.52 -13.91
C GLY A 4 6.81 -3.08 -14.35
N LYS A 5 7.55 -2.88 -15.44
CA LYS A 5 7.91 -1.54 -15.92
C LYS A 5 7.02 -1.21 -17.10
N VAL A 6 6.52 0.01 -17.16
CA VAL A 6 5.64 0.49 -18.22
C VAL A 6 6.28 1.73 -18.82
N THR A 7 6.39 1.78 -20.15
CA THR A 7 6.84 2.99 -20.84
C THR A 7 5.80 4.10 -20.65
N VAL A 8 6.27 5.29 -20.29
CA VAL A 8 5.39 6.45 -20.13
C VAL A 8 5.16 7.08 -21.50
N GLU A 9 3.98 6.81 -22.05
CA GLU A 9 3.53 7.24 -23.38
C GLU A 9 2.19 8.01 -23.27
N GLU A 10 1.69 8.55 -24.38
CA GLU A 10 0.48 9.40 -24.40
C GLU A 10 -0.76 8.70 -23.81
N ASP A 11 -0.97 7.42 -24.14
CA ASP A 11 -2.12 6.65 -23.67
C ASP A 11 -2.17 6.54 -22.14
N ILE A 12 -1.02 6.31 -21.48
CA ILE A 12 -0.99 6.17 -20.02
C ILE A 12 -1.09 7.53 -19.33
N VAL A 13 -0.53 8.59 -19.93
CA VAL A 13 -0.69 9.96 -19.44
C VAL A 13 -2.16 10.38 -19.50
N THR A 14 -2.82 10.13 -20.64
CA THR A 14 -4.25 10.40 -20.84
C THR A 14 -5.10 9.59 -19.86
N GLY A 15 -4.82 8.29 -19.74
CA GLY A 15 -5.52 7.41 -18.80
C GLY A 15 -5.44 7.92 -17.36
N LEU A 16 -4.27 8.35 -16.89
CA LEU A 16 -4.08 8.84 -15.52
C LEU A 16 -4.71 10.21 -15.25
N LEU A 17 -4.72 11.10 -16.25
CA LEU A 17 -5.27 12.45 -16.10
C LEU A 17 -6.79 12.52 -16.25
N HIS A 18 -7.37 11.68 -17.11
CA HIS A 18 -8.76 11.82 -17.54
C HIS A 18 -9.64 10.62 -17.23
N HIS A 19 -9.06 9.43 -17.04
CA HIS A 19 -9.81 8.17 -16.92
C HIS A 19 -9.42 7.33 -15.71
N ALA A 20 -8.72 7.92 -14.74
CA ALA A 20 -8.36 7.21 -13.51
C ALA A 20 -9.63 6.84 -12.72
N GLU A 21 -9.76 5.56 -12.34
CA GLU A 21 -10.89 5.09 -11.52
C GLU A 21 -11.03 5.90 -10.21
N GLN A 22 -9.90 6.38 -9.66
CA GLN A 22 -9.85 7.19 -8.45
C GLN A 22 -8.82 8.31 -8.59
N ALA A 23 -9.21 9.52 -8.17
CA ALA A 23 -8.29 10.65 -8.10
C ALA A 23 -7.31 10.46 -6.94
N HIS A 24 -6.01 10.44 -7.25
CA HIS A 24 -4.94 10.33 -6.25
C HIS A 24 -3.71 11.11 -6.70
N MET A 25 -2.95 11.65 -5.75
CA MET A 25 -1.74 12.47 -6.05
C MET A 25 -0.71 11.70 -6.88
N SER A 26 -0.64 10.37 -6.75
CA SER A 26 0.26 9.53 -7.55
C SER A 26 -0.02 9.57 -9.05
N ASN A 27 -1.24 9.93 -9.47
CA ASN A 27 -1.61 9.98 -10.89
C ASN A 27 -0.83 11.05 -11.66
N LEU A 28 -0.28 12.05 -10.96
CA LEU A 28 0.51 13.13 -11.57
C LEU A 28 1.97 12.74 -11.88
N GLY A 29 2.47 11.63 -11.31
CA GLY A 29 3.87 11.24 -11.46
C GLY A 29 4.27 10.98 -12.92
N ALA A 30 3.52 10.15 -13.63
CA ALA A 30 3.81 9.82 -15.03
C ALA A 30 3.62 11.02 -15.99
N PRO A 31 2.55 11.85 -15.89
CA PRO A 31 2.44 13.09 -16.65
C PRO A 31 3.63 14.03 -16.48
N ILE A 32 4.12 14.22 -15.26
CA ILE A 32 5.32 15.04 -14.99
C ILE A 32 6.55 14.40 -15.64
N ALA A 33 6.74 13.09 -15.47
CA ALA A 33 7.85 12.36 -16.07
C ALA A 33 7.85 12.44 -17.61
N ALA A 34 6.68 12.38 -18.25
CA ALA A 34 6.51 12.52 -19.69
C ALA A 34 7.00 13.89 -20.19
N ARG A 35 6.64 14.98 -19.50
CA ARG A 35 7.08 16.34 -19.84
C ARG A 35 8.60 16.51 -19.69
N LEU A 36 9.18 15.94 -18.65
CA LEU A 36 10.63 15.95 -18.46
C LEU A 36 11.35 15.12 -19.53
N ALA A 37 10.83 13.94 -19.86
CA ALA A 37 11.36 13.06 -20.90
C ALA A 37 11.37 13.75 -22.28
N GLU A 38 10.28 14.44 -22.63
CA GLU A 38 10.18 15.24 -23.86
C GLU A 38 11.26 16.34 -23.90
N HIS A 39 11.40 17.09 -22.80
CA HIS A 39 12.36 18.19 -22.70
C HIS A 39 13.82 17.71 -22.83
N PHE A 40 14.18 16.65 -22.11
CA PHE A 40 15.55 16.13 -22.07
C PHE A 40 15.86 15.09 -23.15
N LYS A 41 14.87 14.67 -23.95
CA LYS A 41 14.98 13.62 -24.98
C LYS A 41 15.49 12.29 -24.42
N VAL A 42 14.97 11.90 -23.27
CA VAL A 42 15.28 10.65 -22.55
C VAL A 42 14.02 9.81 -22.35
N PRO A 43 14.12 8.49 -22.18
CA PRO A 43 12.94 7.67 -21.89
C PRO A 43 12.39 7.94 -20.49
N ALA A 44 11.08 7.74 -20.32
CA ALA A 44 10.41 7.73 -19.01
C ALA A 44 9.70 6.38 -18.78
N TYR A 45 9.75 5.91 -17.55
CA TYR A 45 9.15 4.65 -17.13
C TYR A 45 8.35 4.83 -15.84
N MET A 46 7.25 4.09 -15.73
CA MET A 46 6.56 3.82 -14.48
C MET A 46 6.92 2.41 -14.02
N VAL A 47 7.07 2.20 -12.71
CA VAL A 47 7.45 0.91 -12.13
C VAL A 47 6.38 0.49 -11.13
N ASP A 48 5.88 -0.73 -11.27
CA ASP A 48 4.95 -1.39 -10.36
C ASP A 48 3.80 -0.50 -9.87
N PRO A 49 2.87 -0.14 -10.78
CA PRO A 49 1.76 0.76 -10.47
C PRO A 49 0.88 0.27 -9.33
N VAL A 50 0.16 1.19 -8.67
CA VAL A 50 -0.65 0.91 -7.48
C VAL A 50 -1.79 -0.10 -7.70
N GLY A 51 -2.25 -0.24 -8.94
CA GLY A 51 -3.32 -1.17 -9.35
C GLY A 51 -2.81 -2.43 -10.04
N VAL A 52 -1.57 -2.85 -9.78
CA VAL A 52 -1.11 -4.19 -10.15
C VAL A 52 -1.86 -5.20 -9.30
N ASP A 53 -2.52 -6.14 -9.96
CA ASP A 53 -3.30 -7.20 -9.34
C ASP A 53 -2.69 -8.56 -9.69
N GLU A 54 -2.27 -9.29 -8.66
CA GLU A 54 -1.72 -10.64 -8.78
C GLU A 54 -2.49 -11.62 -7.88
N PHE A 55 -3.72 -11.26 -7.48
CA PHE A 55 -4.55 -12.02 -6.55
C PHE A 55 -4.72 -13.48 -6.98
N GLU A 56 -4.79 -14.36 -5.98
CA GLU A 56 -5.36 -15.69 -6.20
C GLU A 56 -6.89 -15.56 -6.37
N PRO A 57 -7.54 -16.42 -7.16
CA PRO A 57 -8.98 -16.29 -7.43
C PRO A 57 -9.86 -16.20 -6.17
N ALA A 58 -9.47 -16.89 -5.09
CA ALA A 58 -10.17 -16.81 -3.81
C ALA A 58 -10.07 -15.42 -3.16
N ALA A 59 -8.95 -14.71 -3.35
CA ALA A 59 -8.73 -13.36 -2.83
C ALA A 59 -9.54 -12.29 -3.59
N GLU A 60 -10.05 -12.57 -4.78
CA GLU A 60 -10.92 -11.63 -5.53
C GLU A 60 -12.37 -11.62 -5.00
N ILE A 61 -12.79 -12.69 -4.31
CA ILE A 61 -14.17 -12.85 -3.83
C ILE A 61 -14.42 -11.94 -2.62
N SER A 62 -15.38 -11.03 -2.75
CA SER A 62 -15.73 -10.04 -1.70
C SER A 62 -16.77 -10.54 -0.69
N GLY A 63 -17.54 -11.57 -1.04
CA GLY A 63 -18.74 -12.00 -0.32
C GLY A 63 -20.06 -11.48 -0.88
N TYR A 64 -20.03 -10.62 -1.91
CA TYR A 64 -21.22 -10.18 -2.65
C TYR A 64 -20.99 -10.29 -4.17
N GLN A 65 -21.91 -10.96 -4.89
CA GLN A 65 -21.74 -11.25 -6.32
C GLN A 65 -21.53 -10.00 -7.19
N GLY A 66 -22.11 -8.86 -6.80
CA GLY A 66 -21.97 -7.60 -7.53
C GLY A 66 -20.72 -6.77 -7.18
N MET A 67 -19.82 -7.28 -6.34
CA MET A 67 -18.60 -6.58 -5.92
C MET A 67 -17.40 -7.53 -5.93
N THR A 68 -16.25 -7.06 -6.36
CA THR A 68 -14.99 -7.81 -6.33
C THR A 68 -13.94 -7.06 -5.55
N ARG A 69 -13.03 -7.80 -4.92
CA ARG A 69 -11.82 -7.22 -4.34
C ARG A 69 -10.85 -6.95 -5.50
N LYS A 70 -10.41 -5.69 -5.61
CA LYS A 70 -9.38 -5.26 -6.57
C LYS A 70 -8.16 -4.79 -5.81
N SER A 71 -6.98 -5.22 -6.24
CA SER A 71 -5.74 -4.76 -5.61
C SER A 71 -5.57 -3.24 -5.76
N THR A 72 -5.42 -2.56 -4.63
CA THR A 72 -4.96 -1.16 -4.56
C THR A 72 -4.00 -1.06 -3.40
N ALA A 73 -2.71 -1.06 -3.72
CA ALA A 73 -1.64 -1.30 -2.76
C ALA A 73 -0.40 -0.47 -3.04
N HIS A 74 0.48 -0.40 -2.04
CA HIS A 74 1.83 0.14 -2.18
C HIS A 74 2.76 -0.89 -2.87
N VAL A 75 2.37 -1.39 -4.05
CA VAL A 75 2.99 -2.51 -4.79
C VAL A 75 4.50 -2.32 -4.94
N LEU A 76 4.92 -1.13 -5.38
CA LEU A 76 6.33 -0.76 -5.52
C LEU A 76 7.13 -0.96 -4.22
N SER A 77 6.62 -0.44 -3.10
CA SER A 77 7.26 -0.50 -1.80
C SER A 77 7.29 -1.93 -1.25
N ILE A 78 6.15 -2.64 -1.35
CA ILE A 78 6.01 -4.04 -0.94
C ILE A 78 6.99 -4.93 -1.67
N ARG A 79 7.06 -4.81 -3.00
CA ARG A 79 7.95 -5.65 -3.80
C ARG A 79 9.42 -5.34 -3.54
N MET A 80 9.75 -4.06 -3.34
CA MET A 80 11.11 -3.70 -3.00
C MET A 80 11.53 -4.25 -1.64
N ALA A 81 10.66 -4.15 -0.64
CA ALA A 81 10.91 -4.72 0.69
C ALA A 81 11.05 -6.26 0.63
N ALA A 82 10.21 -6.93 -0.17
CA ALA A 82 10.33 -8.36 -0.42
C ALA A 82 11.68 -8.72 -1.08
N ARG A 83 12.14 -7.93 -2.06
CA ARG A 83 13.47 -8.10 -2.68
C ARG A 83 14.59 -7.91 -1.67
N CYS A 84 14.53 -6.89 -0.81
CA CYS A 84 15.52 -6.68 0.24
C CYS A 84 15.57 -7.85 1.24
N ALA A 85 14.42 -8.44 1.59
CA ALA A 85 14.35 -9.64 2.42
C ALA A 85 15.01 -10.86 1.74
N ALA A 86 14.77 -11.02 0.44
CA ALA A 86 15.38 -12.08 -0.37
C ALA A 86 16.91 -11.92 -0.49
N GLU A 87 17.38 -10.70 -0.78
CA GLU A 87 18.80 -10.34 -0.81
C GLU A 87 19.49 -10.64 0.53
N ALA A 88 18.89 -10.22 1.65
CA ALA A 88 19.41 -10.47 2.99
C ALA A 88 19.49 -11.97 3.35
N SER A 89 18.62 -12.78 2.74
CA SER A 89 18.55 -14.23 2.95
C SER A 89 19.36 -15.02 1.91
N ALA A 90 20.05 -14.33 0.98
CA ALA A 90 20.77 -14.93 -0.16
C ALA A 90 19.92 -15.95 -0.95
N ARG A 91 18.62 -15.69 -1.09
CA ARG A 91 17.67 -16.58 -1.76
C ARG A 91 16.92 -15.88 -2.87
N PRO A 92 16.50 -16.61 -3.93
CA PRO A 92 15.60 -16.04 -4.93
C PRO A 92 14.25 -15.68 -4.31
N LEU A 93 13.73 -14.49 -4.60
CA LEU A 93 12.40 -14.07 -4.13
C LEU A 93 11.28 -15.02 -4.60
N ASN A 94 11.46 -15.66 -5.76
CA ASN A 94 10.51 -16.62 -6.31
C ASN A 94 10.43 -17.94 -5.50
N ASP A 95 11.36 -18.17 -4.60
CA ASP A 95 11.38 -19.33 -3.71
C ASP A 95 10.97 -18.99 -2.28
N MET A 96 10.43 -17.78 -2.06
CA MET A 96 10.10 -17.28 -0.73
C MET A 96 8.61 -17.01 -0.53
N HIS A 97 8.16 -17.23 0.69
CA HIS A 97 6.85 -16.80 1.16
C HIS A 97 7.02 -15.74 2.26
N LEU A 98 6.39 -14.58 2.09
CA LEU A 98 6.55 -13.44 3.00
C LEU A 98 5.19 -12.82 3.31
N VAL A 99 5.09 -12.20 4.49
CA VAL A 99 4.06 -11.19 4.74
C VAL A 99 4.77 -9.84 4.74
N VAL A 100 4.31 -8.89 3.94
CA VAL A 100 4.93 -7.57 3.84
C VAL A 100 3.92 -6.50 4.23
N ALA A 101 4.26 -5.69 5.23
CA ALA A 101 3.46 -4.58 5.71
C ALA A 101 4.14 -3.24 5.40
N HIS A 102 3.57 -2.50 4.45
CA HIS A 102 3.91 -1.09 4.21
C HIS A 102 3.07 -0.22 5.14
N LEU A 103 3.76 0.51 6.04
CA LEU A 103 3.16 1.37 7.06
C LEU A 103 3.51 2.83 6.77
N GLY A 104 2.63 3.53 6.05
CA GLY A 104 2.79 4.93 5.68
C GLY A 104 1.53 5.75 5.95
N GLY A 105 1.30 6.79 5.15
CA GLY A 105 0.04 7.55 5.18
C GLY A 105 -1.18 6.69 4.82
N GLY A 106 -0.98 5.67 3.99
CA GLY A 106 -1.87 4.51 3.90
C GLY A 106 -1.16 3.25 4.39
N ILE A 107 -1.93 2.23 4.74
CA ILE A 107 -1.38 0.95 5.22
C ILE A 107 -1.79 -0.17 4.28
N THR A 108 -0.79 -0.95 3.84
CA THR A 108 -1.02 -2.20 3.11
C THR A 108 -0.28 -3.33 3.79
N VAL A 109 -0.97 -4.42 4.03
CA VAL A 109 -0.39 -5.70 4.42
C VAL A 109 -0.71 -6.70 3.31
N ALA A 110 0.34 -7.29 2.76
CA ALA A 110 0.29 -8.14 1.60
C ALA A 110 0.88 -9.52 1.89
N THR A 111 0.25 -10.53 1.32
CA THR A 111 0.75 -11.90 1.22
C THR A 111 1.58 -12.01 -0.05
N VAL A 112 2.86 -12.34 0.10
CA VAL A 112 3.77 -12.57 -1.03
C VAL A 112 4.09 -14.06 -1.10
N LYS A 113 3.60 -14.75 -2.13
CA LYS A 113 3.91 -16.17 -2.39
C LYS A 113 4.77 -16.27 -3.63
N LYS A 114 5.96 -16.86 -3.51
CA LYS A 114 6.88 -17.09 -4.65
C LYS A 114 7.10 -15.81 -5.46
N GLY A 115 7.31 -14.69 -4.76
CA GLY A 115 7.54 -13.37 -5.34
C GLY A 115 6.33 -12.62 -5.91
N ARG A 116 5.13 -13.22 -5.88
CA ARG A 116 3.88 -12.59 -6.31
C ARG A 116 3.05 -12.08 -5.14
N ILE A 117 2.39 -10.93 -5.28
CA ILE A 117 1.48 -10.39 -4.27
C ILE A 117 0.09 -11.03 -4.42
N THR A 118 -0.12 -12.19 -3.79
CA THR A 118 -1.31 -13.02 -4.03
C THR A 118 -2.56 -12.60 -3.25
N ASP A 119 -2.42 -11.71 -2.27
CA ASP A 119 -3.52 -11.10 -1.51
C ASP A 119 -3.01 -9.83 -0.82
N ASN A 120 -3.85 -8.81 -0.71
CA ASN A 120 -3.62 -7.65 0.16
C ASN A 120 -4.95 -6.96 0.51
N ASN A 121 -4.94 -6.16 1.58
CA ASN A 121 -6.04 -5.25 1.84
C ASN A 121 -6.09 -4.11 0.81
N ILE A 122 -7.26 -3.49 0.66
CA ILE A 122 -7.50 -2.38 -0.26
C ILE A 122 -7.21 -1.05 0.45
N ALA A 123 -6.03 -0.48 0.22
CA ALA A 123 -5.44 0.53 1.11
C ALA A 123 -6.00 1.96 0.98
N LEU A 124 -6.85 2.24 -0.02
CA LEU A 124 -7.37 3.59 -0.28
C LEU A 124 -8.79 3.78 0.25
N LEU A 125 -9.76 2.98 -0.21
CA LEU A 125 -11.17 3.01 0.20
C LEU A 125 -11.74 1.60 0.21
N GLY A 126 -11.26 0.75 1.13
CA GLY A 126 -11.81 -0.59 1.22
C GLY A 126 -11.53 -1.25 2.56
N GLU A 127 -10.38 -1.89 2.68
CA GLU A 127 -10.15 -2.89 3.72
C GLU A 127 -8.89 -2.62 4.51
N GLY A 128 -8.85 -3.20 5.71
CA GLY A 128 -7.66 -3.23 6.55
C GLY A 128 -7.65 -2.17 7.64
N PRO A 129 -6.49 -1.99 8.30
CA PRO A 129 -6.38 -1.11 9.45
C PRO A 129 -6.55 0.35 9.07
N PHE A 130 -7.07 1.16 10.01
CA PHE A 130 -6.97 2.60 9.88
C PHE A 130 -5.49 3.04 9.92
N SER A 131 -5.21 4.22 9.37
CA SER A 131 -3.85 4.75 9.16
C SER A 131 -3.74 6.16 9.77
N PRO A 132 -2.64 6.91 9.57
CA PRO A 132 -2.56 8.28 10.06
C PRO A 132 -3.65 9.21 9.52
N CYS A 133 -4.13 9.00 8.28
CA CYS A 133 -5.13 9.88 7.66
C CYS A 133 -6.33 9.16 6.99
N ARG A 134 -6.38 7.82 7.02
CA ARG A 134 -7.47 7.03 6.42
C ARG A 134 -8.22 6.21 7.46
N THR A 135 -9.52 6.05 7.26
CA THR A 135 -10.42 5.32 8.18
C THR A 135 -10.19 3.81 8.21
N GLY A 136 -9.66 3.22 7.13
CA GLY A 136 -9.59 1.77 7.01
C GLY A 136 -10.99 1.15 6.90
N GLN A 137 -11.17 -0.05 7.44
CA GLN A 137 -12.46 -0.74 7.46
C GLN A 137 -13.42 -0.15 8.51
N LEU A 138 -14.68 0.05 8.12
CA LEU A 138 -15.75 0.57 8.98
C LEU A 138 -16.92 -0.42 9.12
N PRO A 139 -17.75 -0.32 10.18
CA PRO A 139 -18.98 -1.09 10.31
C PRO A 139 -19.97 -0.78 9.17
N LEU A 140 -20.45 -1.83 8.48
CA LEU A 140 -21.29 -1.65 7.29
C LEU A 140 -22.63 -0.96 7.58
N ALA A 141 -23.30 -1.32 8.69
CA ALA A 141 -24.59 -0.74 9.05
C ALA A 141 -24.48 0.79 9.25
N GLU A 142 -23.50 1.22 10.04
CA GLU A 142 -23.26 2.65 10.30
C GLU A 142 -22.79 3.40 9.05
N LEU A 143 -22.00 2.76 8.19
CA LEU A 143 -21.62 3.33 6.90
C LEU A 143 -22.82 3.53 5.99
N ILE A 144 -23.74 2.57 5.93
CA ILE A 144 -24.99 2.69 5.16
C ILE A 144 -25.83 3.84 5.72
N ASP A 145 -26.04 3.88 7.04
CA ASP A 145 -26.80 4.96 7.68
C ASP A 145 -26.19 6.34 7.38
N LEU A 146 -24.86 6.46 7.44
CA LEU A 146 -24.15 7.69 7.09
C LEU A 146 -24.31 8.07 5.61
N CYS A 147 -24.23 7.10 4.69
CA CYS A 147 -24.45 7.34 3.26
C CYS A 147 -25.86 7.88 2.96
N TYR A 148 -26.86 7.47 3.74
CA TYR A 148 -28.26 7.90 3.57
C TYR A 148 -28.69 9.02 4.52
N SER A 149 -27.78 9.56 5.34
CA SER A 149 -28.12 10.58 6.33
C SER A 149 -28.36 11.97 5.72
N GLY A 150 -28.07 12.17 4.43
CA GLY A 150 -28.12 13.48 3.75
C GLY A 150 -27.05 14.48 4.20
N ARG A 151 -26.06 14.05 5.01
CA ARG A 151 -25.01 14.94 5.56
C ARG A 151 -23.83 15.15 4.62
N PHE A 152 -23.59 14.19 3.74
CA PHE A 152 -22.44 14.18 2.85
C PHE A 152 -22.86 13.71 1.47
N THR A 153 -22.26 14.31 0.45
CA THR A 153 -22.22 13.73 -0.89
C THR A 153 -21.21 12.58 -0.94
N ARG A 154 -21.30 11.77 -2.00
CA ARG A 154 -20.33 10.68 -2.25
C ARG A 154 -18.89 11.19 -2.25
N ASP A 155 -18.63 12.31 -2.93
CA ASP A 155 -17.27 12.85 -3.08
C ASP A 155 -16.74 13.44 -1.77
N GLU A 156 -17.61 14.03 -0.96
CA GLU A 156 -17.27 14.48 0.39
C GLU A 156 -16.90 13.31 1.31
N LEU A 157 -17.68 12.21 1.29
CA LEU A 157 -17.33 11.00 2.05
C LEU A 157 -16.00 10.39 1.60
N ILE A 158 -15.75 10.34 0.29
CA ILE A 158 -14.47 9.86 -0.26
C ILE A 158 -13.31 10.70 0.29
N ARG A 159 -13.42 12.03 0.28
CA ARG A 159 -12.38 12.91 0.82
C ARG A 159 -12.23 12.74 2.32
N GLU A 160 -13.34 12.67 3.05
CA GLU A 160 -13.35 12.51 4.50
C GLU A 160 -12.61 11.23 4.91
N PHE A 161 -12.92 10.11 4.26
CA PHE A 161 -12.34 8.81 4.60
C PHE A 161 -10.89 8.63 4.13
N THR A 162 -10.45 9.37 3.12
CA THR A 162 -9.08 9.26 2.57
C THR A 162 -8.11 10.31 3.11
N LEU A 163 -8.60 11.43 3.65
CA LEU A 163 -7.77 12.56 4.09
C LEU A 163 -7.96 12.94 5.57
N ASN A 164 -9.14 12.70 6.13
CA ASN A 164 -9.53 13.13 7.48
C ASN A 164 -9.82 11.95 8.43
N GLY A 165 -9.52 10.72 8.02
CA GLY A 165 -9.71 9.52 8.83
C GLY A 165 -8.56 9.23 9.80
N GLY A 166 -8.70 8.15 10.56
CA GLY A 166 -7.60 7.56 11.32
C GLY A 166 -7.07 8.47 12.44
N LEU A 167 -5.75 8.50 12.66
CA LEU A 167 -5.14 9.31 13.74
C LEU A 167 -5.59 10.77 13.68
N ARG A 168 -5.67 11.35 12.47
CA ARG A 168 -6.14 12.72 12.27
C ARG A 168 -7.54 12.94 12.80
N SER A 169 -8.45 12.00 12.53
CA SER A 169 -9.84 12.09 12.97
C SER A 169 -9.96 12.10 14.49
N TYR A 170 -9.21 11.24 15.17
CA TYR A 170 -9.28 11.09 16.63
C TYR A 170 -8.48 12.17 17.38
N LEU A 171 -7.29 12.51 16.89
CA LEU A 171 -6.30 13.26 17.65
C LEU A 171 -6.06 14.68 17.11
N GLY A 172 -6.68 15.03 15.97
CA GLY A 172 -6.46 16.29 15.27
C GLY A 172 -5.10 16.39 14.54
N ASP A 173 -4.31 15.32 14.56
CA ASP A 173 -2.97 15.26 13.97
C ASP A 173 -2.69 13.87 13.37
N HIS A 174 -1.78 13.80 12.42
CA HIS A 174 -1.32 12.60 11.73
C HIS A 174 0.21 12.46 11.76
N ASP A 175 0.93 13.47 12.28
CA ASP A 175 2.36 13.36 12.50
C ASP A 175 2.64 12.46 13.71
N MET A 176 3.16 11.27 13.41
CA MET A 176 3.46 10.26 14.43
C MET A 176 4.49 10.76 15.46
N ALA A 177 5.43 11.63 15.09
CA ALA A 177 6.43 12.16 16.03
C ALA A 177 5.78 13.11 17.06
N ALA A 178 4.86 13.97 16.61
CA ALA A 178 4.10 14.86 17.49
C ALA A 178 3.18 14.05 18.42
N ILE A 179 2.50 13.04 17.89
CA ILE A 179 1.62 12.15 18.66
C ILE A 179 2.42 11.35 19.71
N GLU A 180 3.61 10.85 19.37
CA GLU A 180 4.49 10.17 20.34
C GLU A 180 4.92 11.11 21.48
N SER A 181 5.21 12.38 21.18
CA SER A 181 5.52 13.36 22.21
C SER A 181 4.34 13.55 23.18
N ARG A 182 3.10 13.58 22.69
CA ARG A 182 1.90 13.64 23.54
C ARG A 182 1.79 12.42 24.45
N ILE A 183 2.04 11.23 23.91
CA ILE A 183 2.03 9.98 24.68
C ILE A 183 3.07 10.03 25.82
N VAL A 184 4.29 10.50 25.53
CA VAL A 184 5.34 10.66 26.55
C VAL A 184 4.94 11.66 27.63
N GLN A 185 4.17 12.69 27.28
CA GLN A 185 3.62 13.68 28.20
C GLN A 185 2.40 13.18 28.99
N GLY A 186 1.96 11.93 28.79
CA GLY A 186 0.87 11.31 29.54
C GLY A 186 -0.51 11.41 28.89
N ASP A 187 -0.61 11.76 27.61
CA ASP A 187 -1.87 11.74 26.86
C ASP A 187 -2.37 10.29 26.66
N ALA A 188 -3.33 9.91 27.51
CA ALA A 188 -3.90 8.56 27.52
C ALA A 188 -4.76 8.26 26.28
N GLU A 189 -5.42 9.27 25.70
CA GLU A 189 -6.22 9.11 24.49
C GLU A 189 -5.31 8.87 23.28
N ALA A 190 -4.27 9.68 23.11
CA ALA A 190 -3.28 9.47 22.05
C ALA A 190 -2.66 8.07 22.12
N LYS A 191 -2.36 7.60 23.34
CA LYS A 191 -1.84 6.25 23.56
C LYS A 191 -2.83 5.18 23.11
N LEU A 192 -4.09 5.26 23.56
CA LEU A 192 -5.12 4.30 23.20
C LEU A 192 -5.33 4.21 21.69
N ILE A 193 -5.43 5.36 21.02
CA ILE A 193 -5.68 5.41 19.58
C ILE A 193 -4.49 4.83 18.79
N VAL A 194 -3.25 5.13 19.18
CA VAL A 194 -2.08 4.54 18.53
C VAL A 194 -1.97 3.04 18.79
N GLU A 195 -2.27 2.58 20.01
CA GLU A 195 -2.33 1.15 20.34
C GLU A 195 -3.42 0.43 19.53
N ALA A 196 -4.57 1.06 19.31
CA ALA A 196 -5.63 0.53 18.45
C ALA A 196 -5.19 0.41 16.98
N MET A 197 -4.45 1.38 16.46
CA MET A 197 -3.88 1.31 15.10
C MET A 197 -2.93 0.11 14.98
N ILE A 198 -1.98 -0.02 15.93
CA ILE A 198 -1.01 -1.12 15.98
C ILE A 198 -1.73 -2.48 16.09
N TYR A 199 -2.78 -2.55 16.91
CA TYR A 199 -3.59 -3.76 17.07
C TYR A 199 -4.26 -4.19 15.76
N GLN A 200 -4.86 -3.26 15.01
CA GLN A 200 -5.47 -3.58 13.73
C GLN A 200 -4.43 -4.02 12.68
N ILE A 201 -3.26 -3.37 12.65
CA ILE A 201 -2.14 -3.78 11.78
C ILE A 201 -1.70 -5.21 12.12
N ALA A 202 -1.52 -5.53 13.41
CA ALA A 202 -1.12 -6.86 13.84
C ALA A 202 -2.16 -7.93 13.47
N LYS A 203 -3.46 -7.63 13.62
CA LYS A 203 -4.55 -8.50 13.16
C LYS A 203 -4.47 -8.74 11.65
N GLN A 204 -4.25 -7.69 10.87
CA GLN A 204 -4.13 -7.81 9.41
C GLN A 204 -2.91 -8.66 9.01
N ILE A 205 -1.77 -8.52 9.70
CA ILE A 205 -0.59 -9.37 9.51
C ILE A 205 -0.91 -10.83 9.80
N GLY A 206 -1.64 -11.13 10.89
CA GLY A 206 -2.07 -12.49 11.19
C GLY A 206 -3.00 -13.09 10.12
N GLY A 207 -3.92 -12.27 9.58
CA GLY A 207 -4.76 -12.66 8.45
C GLY A 207 -3.95 -12.98 7.19
N ALA A 208 -3.02 -12.08 6.81
CA ALA A 208 -2.13 -12.29 5.66
C ALA A 208 -1.22 -13.52 5.84
N PHE A 209 -0.71 -13.74 7.05
CA PHE A 209 0.08 -14.94 7.38
C PHE A 209 -0.74 -16.23 7.17
N THR A 210 -2.02 -16.20 7.56
CA THR A 210 -2.93 -17.33 7.35
C THR A 210 -3.25 -17.52 5.87
N ALA A 211 -3.48 -16.43 5.12
CA ALA A 211 -3.66 -16.45 3.67
C ALA A 211 -2.41 -16.98 2.93
N ALA A 212 -1.22 -16.84 3.53
CA ALA A 212 0.02 -17.47 3.08
C ALA A 212 0.10 -18.98 3.38
N GLY A 213 -0.96 -19.60 3.92
CA GLY A 213 -0.96 -21.00 4.36
C GLY A 213 -0.11 -21.24 5.61
N CYS A 214 0.12 -20.19 6.41
CA CYS A 214 1.06 -20.22 7.55
C CYS A 214 2.51 -20.59 7.17
N MET A 215 2.87 -20.41 5.89
CA MET A 215 4.21 -20.73 5.36
C MET A 215 5.12 -19.51 5.22
N ALA A 216 4.67 -18.33 5.61
CA ALA A 216 5.50 -17.14 5.48
C ALA A 216 6.74 -17.24 6.38
N GLU A 217 7.90 -17.10 5.77
CA GLU A 217 9.21 -17.31 6.39
C GLU A 217 9.68 -16.07 7.15
N ALA A 218 9.13 -14.91 6.81
CA ALA A 218 9.34 -13.66 7.51
C ALA A 218 8.14 -12.72 7.37
N ILE A 219 8.00 -11.84 8.36
CA ILE A 219 7.15 -10.65 8.32
C ILE A 219 8.07 -9.45 8.07
N VAL A 220 7.84 -8.73 6.99
CA VAL A 220 8.65 -7.58 6.57
C VAL A 220 7.88 -6.30 6.85
N LEU A 221 8.44 -5.43 7.68
CA LEU A 221 7.89 -4.11 7.98
C LEU A 221 8.67 -3.04 7.19
N THR A 222 7.97 -2.23 6.41
CA THR A 222 8.52 -1.10 5.66
C THR A 222 7.61 0.13 5.75
N GLY A 223 8.06 1.27 5.23
CA GLY A 223 7.30 2.53 5.23
C GLY A 223 7.64 3.47 6.38
N GLY A 224 7.20 4.73 6.26
CA GLY A 224 7.63 5.82 7.14
C GLY A 224 7.31 5.62 8.63
N LEU A 225 6.20 4.96 8.96
CA LEU A 225 5.81 4.69 10.35
C LEU A 225 6.76 3.73 11.06
N VAL A 226 7.53 2.92 10.32
CA VAL A 226 8.47 1.95 10.89
C VAL A 226 9.69 2.62 11.55
N ARG A 227 9.89 3.92 11.31
CA ARG A 227 10.90 4.73 12.03
C ARG A 227 10.57 4.87 13.51
N SER A 228 9.29 4.81 13.87
CA SER A 228 8.83 4.80 15.26
C SER A 228 9.32 3.56 16.01
N ASN A 229 9.97 3.78 17.15
CA ASN A 229 10.30 2.72 18.09
C ASN A 229 9.05 2.07 18.68
N LEU A 230 8.04 2.87 19.01
CA LEU A 230 6.78 2.42 19.59
C LEU A 230 6.09 1.42 18.66
N ILE A 231 5.90 1.80 17.38
CA ILE A 231 5.22 0.97 16.38
C ILE A 231 6.00 -0.31 16.13
N ARG A 232 7.29 -0.21 15.80
CA ARG A 232 8.08 -1.40 15.42
C ARG A 232 8.24 -2.41 16.55
N ASN A 233 8.43 -1.94 17.78
CA ASN A 233 8.59 -2.83 18.93
C ASN A 233 7.27 -3.47 19.33
N SER A 234 6.16 -2.71 19.27
CA SER A 234 4.83 -3.23 19.58
C SER A 234 4.38 -4.28 18.55
N LEU A 235 4.60 -4.02 17.26
CA LEU A 235 4.33 -5.01 16.21
C LEU A 235 5.21 -6.26 16.40
N ARG A 236 6.52 -6.10 16.57
CA ARG A 236 7.42 -7.23 16.83
C ARG A 236 6.95 -8.08 18.02
N LYS A 237 6.48 -7.45 19.10
CA LYS A 237 5.93 -8.15 20.27
C LYS A 237 4.66 -8.95 19.92
N GLN A 238 3.75 -8.38 19.12
CA GLN A 238 2.47 -9.02 18.78
C GLN A 238 2.62 -10.14 17.75
N VAL A 239 3.40 -9.92 16.68
CA VAL A 239 3.43 -10.84 15.53
C VAL A 239 4.72 -11.67 15.44
N GLY A 240 5.73 -11.39 16.26
CA GLY A 240 7.03 -12.07 16.19
C GLY A 240 7.02 -13.56 16.53
N ARG A 241 5.91 -14.08 17.06
CA ARG A 241 5.71 -15.53 17.25
C ARG A 241 5.24 -16.24 15.97
N LEU A 242 4.76 -15.50 14.98
CA LEU A 242 4.31 -16.07 13.70
C LEU A 242 5.52 -16.38 12.80
N ALA A 243 6.44 -15.42 12.68
CA ALA A 243 7.68 -15.54 11.91
C ALA A 243 8.69 -14.45 12.33
N PRO A 244 9.99 -14.60 11.98
CA PRO A 244 10.99 -13.53 12.11
C PRO A 244 10.51 -12.21 11.51
N VAL A 245 10.75 -11.10 12.23
CA VAL A 245 10.33 -9.75 11.81
C VAL A 245 11.53 -8.98 11.26
N LEU A 246 11.55 -8.76 9.95
CA LEU A 246 12.53 -7.95 9.24
C LEU A 246 12.02 -6.51 9.12
N ILE A 247 12.90 -5.53 9.30
CA ILE A 247 12.52 -4.12 9.40
C ILE A 247 13.39 -3.27 8.47
N TYR A 248 12.75 -2.55 7.56
CA TYR A 248 13.36 -1.63 6.60
C TYR A 248 12.75 -0.22 6.78
N PRO A 249 13.28 0.61 7.69
CA PRO A 249 12.72 1.94 8.02
C PRO A 249 13.00 3.02 6.96
N GLU A 250 13.88 2.75 6.01
CA GLU A 250 14.18 3.61 4.88
C GLU A 250 13.04 3.68 3.86
N ALA A 251 12.96 4.79 3.12
CA ALA A 251 12.04 4.91 1.99
C ALA A 251 12.61 4.09 0.82
N LEU A 252 11.91 3.03 0.43
CA LEU A 252 12.36 2.10 -0.61
C LEU A 252 11.89 2.51 -2.01
N GLU A 253 10.93 3.43 -2.12
CA GLU A 253 10.28 3.81 -3.37
C GLU A 253 11.28 4.40 -4.37
N MET A 254 12.16 5.30 -3.92
CA MET A 254 13.18 5.90 -4.79
C MET A 254 14.19 4.87 -5.30
N ARG A 255 14.62 3.94 -4.43
CA ARG A 255 15.49 2.82 -4.81
C ARG A 255 14.79 1.91 -5.82
N ALA A 256 13.51 1.62 -5.59
CA ALA A 256 12.70 0.76 -6.46
C ALA A 256 12.49 1.37 -7.86
N LEU A 257 12.15 2.66 -7.94
CA LEU A 257 12.01 3.39 -9.21
C LEU A 257 13.32 3.42 -9.99
N ALA A 258 14.41 3.81 -9.32
CA ALA A 258 15.73 3.88 -9.94
C ALA A 258 16.19 2.50 -10.44
N GLN A 259 16.09 1.47 -9.59
CA GLN A 259 16.43 0.10 -9.97
C GLN A 259 15.57 -0.39 -11.15
N GLY A 260 14.28 -0.07 -11.13
CA GLY A 260 13.37 -0.46 -12.20
C GLY A 260 13.75 0.16 -13.55
N ALA A 261 14.12 1.44 -13.57
CA ALA A 261 14.62 2.09 -14.77
C ALA A 261 15.98 1.51 -15.22
N ILE A 262 16.92 1.28 -14.31
CA ILE A 262 18.22 0.69 -14.63
C ILE A 262 18.06 -0.72 -15.21
N ASP A 263 17.13 -1.54 -14.69
CA ASP A 263 16.85 -2.88 -15.24
C ASP A 263 16.44 -2.81 -16.72
N VAL A 264 15.62 -1.82 -17.09
CA VAL A 264 15.20 -1.61 -18.48
C VAL A 264 16.37 -1.13 -19.34
N LEU A 265 17.09 -0.11 -18.88
CA LEU A 265 18.21 0.49 -19.62
C LEU A 265 19.36 -0.49 -19.85
N CYS A 266 19.58 -1.44 -18.93
CA CYS A 266 20.59 -2.50 -19.07
C CYS A 266 20.08 -3.75 -19.81
N GLY A 267 18.85 -3.75 -20.33
CA GLY A 267 18.28 -4.90 -21.05
C GLY A 267 17.97 -6.12 -20.15
N ARG A 268 17.89 -5.94 -18.83
CA ARG A 268 17.52 -7.00 -17.86
C ARG A 268 16.01 -7.19 -17.75
N SER A 269 15.23 -6.21 -18.22
CA SER A 269 13.76 -6.23 -18.21
C SER A 269 13.23 -5.52 -19.44
N THR A 270 12.21 -6.09 -20.08
CA THR A 270 11.48 -5.41 -21.16
C THR A 270 10.31 -4.64 -20.56
N PRO A 271 10.12 -3.35 -20.87
CA PRO A 271 8.96 -2.60 -20.40
C PRO A 271 7.70 -2.96 -21.21
N HIS A 272 6.55 -2.91 -20.56
CA HIS A 272 5.25 -3.01 -21.19
C HIS A 272 4.86 -1.68 -21.84
N HIS A 273 4.07 -1.76 -22.90
CA HIS A 273 3.39 -0.62 -23.50
C HIS A 273 1.92 -0.67 -23.09
N TYR A 274 1.42 0.43 -22.53
CA TYR A 274 0.02 0.56 -22.15
C TYR A 274 -0.75 1.16 -23.32
N LYS A 275 -1.86 0.53 -23.68
CA LYS A 275 -2.81 1.08 -24.65
C LYS A 275 -4.10 1.44 -23.94
N LEU A 276 -4.56 2.67 -24.14
CA LEU A 276 -5.86 3.10 -23.62
C LEU A 276 -6.94 2.53 -24.54
N GLU A 277 -7.77 1.63 -24.02
CA GLU A 277 -8.92 1.13 -24.78
C GLU A 277 -9.90 2.29 -24.99
N LYS A 278 -10.41 2.45 -26.22
CA LYS A 278 -11.43 3.45 -26.52
C LYS A 278 -12.67 3.11 -25.72
N ILE A 279 -13.01 3.96 -24.76
CA ILE A 279 -14.30 3.91 -24.08
C ILE A 279 -15.33 4.38 -25.11
N THR A 280 -15.96 3.44 -25.81
CA THR A 280 -17.14 3.68 -26.65
C THR A 280 -18.38 3.93 -25.81
#